data_AF-A0A2E6CH59-F1
#
_entry.id   AF-A0A2E6CH59-F1
#
_cell.length_a   1.000
_cell.length_b   1.000
_cell.length_c   1.000
_cell.angle_alpha   90.00
_cell.angle_beta   90.00
_cell.angle_gamma   90.00
#
_symmetry.space_group_name_H-M   'P 1'
#
loop_
_entity.id
_entity.type
_entity.pdbx_description
1 polymer ?
#
loop_
_entity_poly.entity_id
_entity_poly.type
_entity_poly.pdbx_seq_one_letter_code
_entity_poly.pdbx_strand_id
1 'polypeptide(L)'
;MSNFYNASIDHYKAKRSEALATLELYFNNSVGIGEHSDLLLEIRKWTEILDNANSALETLSNDFSVTGDQVQVRNVDQQVARSVL
;
A
#
# COMPACT_ATOMS: atom_id res chain seq x y z
N MET A 1 -20.48 -3.39 4.54
CA MET A 1 -19.10 -3.75 4.19
C MET A 1 -18.42 -4.37 5.41
N SER A 2 -17.56 -5.37 5.24
CA SER A 2 -16.74 -5.89 6.35
C SER A 2 -15.82 -4.79 6.90
N ASN A 3 -16.04 -4.40 8.15
CA ASN A 3 -15.33 -3.29 8.81
C ASN A 3 -13.80 -3.49 8.82
N PHE A 4 -13.33 -4.74 8.88
CA PHE A 4 -11.90 -5.06 8.91
C PHE A 4 -11.20 -4.79 7.57
N TYR A 5 -11.84 -5.11 6.45
CA TYR A 5 -11.26 -4.84 5.13
C TYR A 5 -11.10 -3.34 4.90
N ASN A 6 -12.13 -2.56 5.21
CA ASN A 6 -12.08 -1.10 5.10
C ASN A 6 -11.01 -0.52 6.05
N ALA A 7 -10.93 -1.00 7.29
CA ALA A 7 -9.91 -0.55 8.24
C ALA A 7 -8.49 -0.84 7.74
N SER A 8 -8.25 -2.00 7.12
CA SER A 8 -6.95 -2.31 6.50
C SER A 8 -6.64 -1.39 5.31
N ILE A 9 -7.62 -1.13 4.43
CA ILE A 9 -7.47 -0.19 3.33
C ILE A 9 -7.13 1.21 3.84
N ASP A 10 -7.85 1.69 4.86
CA ASP A 10 -7.63 3.02 5.43
C ASP A 10 -6.27 3.13 6.11
N HIS A 11 -5.81 2.08 6.79
CA HIS A 11 -4.49 2.00 7.38
C HIS A 11 -3.38 2.18 6.33
N TYR A 12 -3.42 1.41 5.24
CA TYR A 12 -2.38 1.50 4.20
C TYR A 12 -2.47 2.80 3.39
N LYS A 13 -3.68 3.36 3.18
CA LYS A 13 -3.83 4.71 2.60
C LYS A 13 -3.20 5.79 3.47
N ALA A 14 -3.38 5.71 4.79
CA ALA A 14 -2.76 6.65 5.73
C ALA A 14 -1.23 6.54 5.67
N LYS A 15 -0.69 5.31 5.70
CA LYS A 15 0.76 5.05 5.59
C LYS A 15 1.36 5.58 4.29
N ARG A 16 0.67 5.35 3.16
CA ARG A 16 1.06 5.90 1.86
C ARG A 16 1.12 7.43 1.90
N SER A 17 0.11 8.07 2.48
CA SER A 17 0.02 9.55 2.55
C SER A 17 1.12 10.13 3.44
N GLU A 18 1.39 9.50 4.58
CA GLU A 18 2.47 9.85 5.51
C GLU A 18 3.84 9.78 4.81
N ALA A 19 4.11 8.69 4.09
CA ALA A 19 5.36 8.51 3.36
C ALA A 19 5.54 9.55 2.25
N LEU A 20 4.48 9.81 1.46
CA LEU A 20 4.52 10.82 0.40
C LEU A 20 4.79 12.22 0.94
N ALA A 21 4.06 12.64 1.99
CA ALA A 21 4.27 13.96 2.60
C ALA A 21 5.68 14.13 3.18
N THR A 22 6.21 13.06 3.80
CA THR A 22 7.56 13.08 4.36
C THR A 22 8.64 13.13 3.27
N LEU A 23 8.50 12.35 2.20
CA LEU A 23 9.40 12.40 1.05
C LEU A 23 9.32 13.77 0.35
N GLU A 24 8.13 14.33 0.19
CA GLU A 24 7.93 15.67 -0.37
C GLU A 24 8.65 16.74 0.47
N LEU A 25 8.54 16.66 1.80
CA LEU A 25 9.28 17.54 2.71
C LEU A 25 10.80 17.43 2.47
N TYR A 26 11.32 16.20 2.38
CA TYR A 26 12.76 15.98 2.16
C TYR A 26 13.25 16.45 0.78
N PHE A 27 12.46 16.27 -0.27
CA PHE A 27 12.86 16.69 -1.62
C PHE A 27 12.69 18.20 -1.87
N ASN A 28 11.69 18.84 -1.26
CA ASN A 28 11.35 20.23 -1.59
C ASN A 28 11.81 21.26 -0.55
N ASN A 29 12.02 20.88 0.72
CA ASN A 29 12.42 21.80 1.78
C ASN A 29 13.90 21.65 2.18
N SER A 30 14.78 21.41 1.20
CA SER A 30 16.23 21.24 1.36
C SER A 30 17.00 22.51 1.78
N VAL A 31 16.31 23.61 2.11
CA VAL A 31 16.97 24.88 2.49
C VAL A 31 17.18 24.93 4.01
N GLY A 32 18.33 24.45 4.48
CA GLY A 32 18.85 24.82 5.80
C GLY A 32 19.36 23.70 6.71
N ILE A 33 19.44 22.45 6.26
CA ILE A 33 19.98 21.36 7.10
C ILE A 33 21.37 20.97 6.60
N GLY A 34 22.37 21.73 7.03
CA GLY A 34 23.77 21.32 7.01
C GLY A 34 24.11 20.25 8.06
N GLU A 35 23.14 19.44 8.52
CA GLU A 35 23.24 18.62 9.75
C GLU A 35 22.63 17.21 9.66
N HIS A 36 22.35 16.63 8.49
CA HIS A 36 21.80 15.25 8.41
C HIS A 36 22.53 14.36 7.40
N SER A 37 23.64 13.75 7.84
CA SER A 37 24.32 12.63 7.18
C SER A 37 23.38 11.44 6.88
N ASP A 38 22.21 11.38 7.53
CA ASP A 38 21.23 10.29 7.42
C ASP A 38 19.99 10.62 6.57
N LEU A 39 19.94 11.77 5.87
CA LEU A 39 18.77 12.11 5.03
C LEU A 39 18.51 11.05 3.95
N LEU A 40 19.56 10.52 3.34
CA LEU A 40 19.45 9.45 2.35
C LEU A 40 18.93 8.15 2.97
N LEU A 41 19.28 7.87 4.23
CA LEU A 41 18.78 6.70 4.97
C LEU A 41 17.28 6.84 5.24
N GLU A 42 16.84 8.02 5.68
CA GLU A 42 15.41 8.29 5.89
C GLU A 42 14.63 8.26 4.58
N ILE A 43 15.13 8.85 3.49
CA ILE A 43 14.49 8.75 2.17
C ILE A 43 14.31 7.28 1.76
N ARG A 44 15.32 6.43 1.95
CA ARG A 44 15.22 5.00 1.63
C ARG A 44 14.14 4.32 2.47
N LYS A 45 14.15 4.53 3.78
CA LYS A 45 13.15 4.00 4.71
C LYS A 45 11.72 4.42 4.35
N TRP A 46 11.50 5.68 4.03
CA TRP A 46 10.17 6.16 3.62
C TRP A 46 9.75 5.64 2.24
N THR A 47 10.71 5.41 1.34
CA THR A 47 10.45 4.75 0.05
C THR A 47 10.00 3.30 0.24
N GLU A 48 10.65 2.55 1.14
CA GLU A 48 10.25 1.18 1.49
C GLU A 48 8.85 1.12 2.13
N ILE A 49 8.52 2.08 3.02
CA ILE A 49 7.17 2.20 3.60
C ILE A 49 6.12 2.48 2.52
N LEU A 50 6.43 3.37 1.58
CA LEU A 50 5.55 3.71 0.46
C LEU A 50 5.30 2.50 -0.43
N ASP A 51 6.36 1.77 -0.80
CA ASP A 51 6.29 0.57 -1.62
C ASP A 51 5.45 -0.54 -0.95
N ASN A 52 5.71 -0.79 0.34
CA ASN A 52 4.95 -1.76 1.11
C ASN A 52 3.45 -1.41 1.18
N ALA A 53 3.12 -0.14 1.43
CA ALA A 53 1.74 0.32 1.49
C ALA A 53 1.02 0.17 0.13
N ASN A 54 1.69 0.49 -0.98
CA ASN A 54 1.13 0.32 -2.32
C ASN A 54 0.90 -1.16 -2.63
N SER A 55 1.90 -2.01 -2.38
CA SER A 55 1.81 -3.46 -2.60
C SER A 55 0.68 -4.09 -1.78
N ALA A 56 0.53 -3.70 -0.50
CA ALA A 56 -0.55 -4.20 0.35
C ALA A 56 -1.94 -3.77 -0.15
N LEU A 57 -2.09 -2.52 -0.61
CA LEU A 57 -3.33 -2.05 -1.22
C LEU A 57 -3.66 -2.82 -2.52
N GLU A 58 -2.65 -3.10 -3.33
CA GLU A 58 -2.80 -3.89 -4.56
C GLU A 58 -3.23 -5.32 -4.23
N THR A 59 -2.56 -6.02 -3.32
CA THR A 59 -2.96 -7.35 -2.82
C THR A 59 -4.39 -7.35 -2.32
N LEU A 60 -4.78 -6.37 -1.49
CA LEU A 60 -6.15 -6.26 -0.98
C LEU A 60 -7.19 -6.02 -2.08
N SER A 61 -6.83 -5.35 -3.16
CA SER A 61 -7.72 -5.08 -4.30
C SER A 61 -7.76 -6.23 -5.30
N ASN A 62 -6.65 -6.96 -5.47
CA ASN A 62 -6.50 -8.01 -6.46
C ASN A 62 -7.04 -9.33 -5.94
N ASP A 63 -6.73 -9.69 -4.70
CA ASP A 63 -7.01 -11.01 -4.14
C ASP A 63 -8.35 -11.07 -3.41
N PHE A 64 -8.89 -9.92 -3.01
CA PHE A 64 -10.14 -9.85 -2.26
C PHE A 64 -11.20 -9.07 -3.02
N SER A 65 -12.43 -9.55 -2.95
CA SER A 65 -13.60 -8.88 -3.48
C SER A 65 -14.66 -8.75 -2.40
N VAL A 66 -15.34 -7.61 -2.39
CA VAL A 66 -16.42 -7.35 -1.45
C VAL A 66 -17.74 -7.56 -2.18
N THR A 67 -18.47 -8.62 -1.79
CA THR A 67 -19.81 -8.90 -2.30
C THR A 67 -20.80 -8.72 -1.16
N GLY A 68 -21.51 -7.59 -1.17
CA GLY A 68 -22.37 -7.17 -0.05
C GLY A 68 -21.54 -6.88 1.20
N ASP A 69 -21.82 -7.60 2.29
CA ASP A 69 -21.10 -7.45 3.57
C ASP A 69 -19.94 -8.44 3.75
N GLN A 70 -19.77 -9.40 2.84
CA GLN A 70 -18.77 -10.46 2.95
C GLN A 70 -17.56 -10.18 2.06
N VAL A 71 -16.36 -10.43 2.59
CA VAL A 71 -15.10 -10.34 1.86
C VAL A 71 -14.72 -11.75 1.43
N GLN A 72 -14.51 -11.96 0.13
CA GLN A 72 -14.20 -13.26 -0.45
C GLN A 72 -12.86 -13.20 -1.18
N VAL A 73 -12.05 -14.24 -1.00
CA VAL A 73 -10.84 -14.45 -1.80
C VAL A 73 -11.26 -14.75 -3.24
N ARG A 74 -10.65 -14.07 -4.20
CA ARG A 74 -10.85 -14.32 -5.62
C ARG A 74 -10.22 -15.67 -5.97
N ASN A 75 -11.06 -16.64 -6.35
CA ASN A 75 -10.60 -17.92 -6.86
C ASN A 75 -10.07 -17.73 -8.29
N VAL A 76 -8.75 -17.57 -8.46
CA VAL A 76 -8.12 -17.48 -9.79
C VAL A 76 -7.98 -18.88 -10.45
N ASP A 77 -8.06 -19.95 -9.65
CA ASP A 77 -7.73 -21.32 -10.09
C ASP A 77 -8.87 -22.12 -10.75
N GLN A 78 -10.14 -21.68 -10.71
CA GLN A 78 -11.26 -22.52 -11.20
C GLN A 78 -11.58 -22.41 -12.71
N GLN A 79 -10.94 -21.51 -13.46
CA GLN A 79 -11.29 -21.32 -14.88
C GLN A 79 -10.58 -22.28 -15.85
N VAL A 80 -9.51 -22.97 -15.43
CA VAL A 80 -8.74 -23.87 -16.32
C VAL A 80 -9.37 -25.27 -16.44
N ALA A 81 -10.25 -25.67 -15.52
CA ALA A 81 -10.81 -27.02 -15.50
C ALA A 81 -12.06 -27.24 -16.38
N ARG A 82 -12.56 -26.22 -17.09
CA ARG A 82 -13.81 -26.29 -17.86
C ARG A 82 -13.67 -26.28 -19.39
N SER A 83 -12.46 -26.39 -19.92
CA SER A 83 -12.23 -26.47 -21.39
C SER A 83 -11.78 -27.85 -21.89
N VAL A 84 -11.87 -28.89 -21.05
CA VAL A 84 -11.59 -30.29 -21.46
C VAL A 84 -12.84 -31.13 -21.22
N LEU A 85 -13.87 -30.91 -22.01
CA LEU A 85 -14.97 -31.85 -22.28
C LEU A 85 -15.38 -31.72 -23.75
#